data_AF-A0A7J9R5E7-F1
#
_entry.id   AF-A0A7J9R5E7-F1
#
_cell.length_a   1.000
_cell.length_b   1.000
_cell.length_c   1.000
_cell.angle_alpha   90.00
_cell.angle_beta   90.00
_cell.angle_gamma   90.00
#
_symmetry.space_group_name_H-M   'P 1'
#
loop_
_entity.id
_entity.type
_entity.pdbx_description
1 polymer ?
#
loop_
_entity_poly.entity_id
_entity_poly.type
_entity_poly.pdbx_seq_one_letter_code
_entity_poly.pdbx_strand_id
1 'polypeptide(L)'
;MVKKAIIFTIAILVITSNFQAVYAEIFFPTTNVRLDGPSTYCVITPTDEISDEKTRQWVRLTENSVQAWETSLKNAEFENDDIWDMYVKEIPTENDDSCDIEIEFKDKPGLA
;
A
#
# COMPACT_ATOMS: atom_id res chain seq x y z
N MET A 1 42.94 -9.68 -1.31
CA MET A 1 41.94 -9.28 -0.29
C MET A 1 41.36 -7.89 -0.55
N VAL A 2 42.18 -6.87 -0.84
CA VAL A 2 41.74 -5.46 -1.00
C VAL A 2 40.61 -5.24 -2.02
N LYS A 3 40.66 -5.90 -3.19
CA LYS A 3 39.61 -5.76 -4.23
C LYS A 3 38.23 -6.28 -3.79
N LYS A 4 38.18 -7.33 -2.96
CA LYS A 4 36.92 -7.89 -2.43
C LYS A 4 36.31 -6.98 -1.36
N ALA A 5 37.15 -6.33 -0.56
CA ALA A 5 36.71 -5.36 0.45
C ALA A 5 36.06 -4.13 -0.21
N ILE A 6 36.67 -3.59 -1.27
CA ILE A 6 36.14 -2.41 -1.99
C ILE A 6 34.75 -2.70 -2.60
N ILE A 7 34.56 -3.87 -3.21
CA ILE A 7 33.26 -4.27 -3.79
C ILE A 7 32.19 -4.36 -2.71
N PHE A 8 32.54 -4.90 -1.54
CA PHE A 8 31.61 -5.02 -0.41
C PHE A 8 31.17 -3.64 0.11
N THR A 9 32.10 -2.68 0.19
CA THR A 9 31.80 -1.31 0.62
C THR A 9 30.87 -0.58 -0.35
N ILE A 10 31.06 -0.76 -1.66
CA ILE A 10 30.20 -0.15 -2.69
C ILE A 10 28.79 -0.74 -2.64
N ALA A 11 28.66 -2.06 -2.42
CA ALA A 11 27.36 -2.70 -2.28
C ALA A 11 26.55 -2.17 -1.09
N ILE A 12 27.19 -1.93 0.06
CA ILE A 12 26.55 -1.36 1.26
C ILE A 12 26.05 0.08 0.99
N LEU A 13 26.82 0.88 0.25
CA LEU A 13 26.44 2.26 -0.11
C LEU A 13 25.21 2.32 -1.03
N VAL A 14 25.03 1.34 -1.92
CA VAL A 14 23.87 1.30 -2.84
C VAL A 14 22.60 0.84 -2.11
N ILE A 15 22.73 -0.07 -1.13
CA ILE A 15 21.59 -0.56 -0.34
C ILE A 15 21.04 0.55 0.57
N THR A 16 21.91 1.41 1.10
CA THR A 16 21.50 2.49 2.02
C THR A 16 20.89 3.72 1.34
N SER A 17 21.14 3.94 0.04
CA SER A 17 20.70 5.15 -0.66
C SER A 17 19.31 5.08 -1.29
N ASN A 18 18.66 3.91 -1.31
CA ASN A 18 17.40 3.70 -2.03
C ASN A 18 16.16 3.47 -1.14
N PHE A 19 16.28 3.52 0.19
CA PHE A 19 15.12 3.42 1.07
C PHE A 19 14.53 4.80 1.36
N GLN A 20 13.58 5.23 0.53
CA GLN A 20 12.64 6.26 0.95
C GLN A 20 11.67 5.62 1.95
N ALA A 21 11.74 6.04 3.21
CA ALA A 21 10.79 5.60 4.23
C ALA A 21 9.42 6.21 3.90
N VAL A 22 8.56 5.42 3.25
CA VAL A 22 7.15 5.74 3.09
C VAL A 22 6.46 5.42 4.41
N TYR A 23 5.91 6.46 5.05
CA TYR A 23 5.10 6.31 6.24
C TYR A 23 3.65 6.21 5.79
N ALA A 24 3.01 5.07 6.04
CA ALA A 24 1.59 4.89 5.88
C ALA A 24 1.02 4.58 7.26
N GLU A 25 0.10 5.42 7.74
CA GLU A 25 -0.74 5.06 8.88
C GLU A 25 -1.88 4.19 8.35
N ILE A 26 -1.88 2.91 8.73
CA ILE A 26 -2.96 1.99 8.40
C ILE A 26 -3.85 1.87 9.62
N PHE A 27 -5.03 2.47 9.56
CA PHE A 27 -6.08 2.26 10.55
C PHE A 27 -6.90 1.05 10.15
N PHE A 28 -6.70 -0.06 10.86
CA PHE A 28 -7.66 -1.16 10.82
C PHE A 28 -8.76 -0.82 11.82
N PRO A 29 -10.02 -0.63 11.41
CA PRO A 29 -11.10 -0.59 12.37
C PRO A 29 -11.09 -1.93 13.13
N THR A 30 -10.73 -1.91 14.41
CA THR A 30 -10.84 -3.09 15.29
C THR A 30 -12.31 -3.31 15.59
N THR A 31 -13.05 -3.75 14.60
CA THR A 31 -14.44 -4.14 14.76
C THR A 31 -14.58 -5.51 14.14
N ASN A 32 -15.15 -6.44 14.89
CA ASN A 32 -15.54 -7.79 14.47
C ASN A 32 -16.62 -7.76 13.35
N VAL A 33 -16.59 -6.76 12.48
CA VAL A 33 -17.40 -6.67 11.28
C VAL A 33 -16.71 -7.59 10.29
N ARG A 34 -17.23 -8.81 10.22
CA ARG A 34 -17.03 -9.63 9.03
C ARG A 34 -17.63 -8.80 7.89
N LEU A 35 -16.80 -8.41 6.94
CA LEU A 35 -17.24 -7.74 5.72
C LEU A 35 -18.36 -8.59 5.11
N ASP A 36 -19.49 -7.98 4.77
CA ASP A 36 -20.70 -8.67 4.30
C ASP A 36 -20.56 -9.07 2.81
N GLY A 37 -19.35 -9.49 2.42
CA GLY A 37 -18.91 -9.73 1.05
C GLY A 37 -17.44 -9.35 0.83
N PRO A 38 -16.99 -9.37 -0.43
CA PRO A 38 -15.65 -8.92 -0.83
C PRO A 38 -15.40 -7.47 -0.40
N SER A 39 -14.26 -7.20 0.21
CA SER A 39 -13.89 -5.84 0.60
C SER A 39 -13.55 -4.95 -0.59
N THR A 40 -14.00 -3.70 -0.54
CA THR A 40 -13.58 -2.62 -1.44
C THR A 40 -12.61 -1.68 -0.73
N TYR A 41 -11.37 -1.64 -1.20
CA TYR A 41 -10.31 -0.73 -0.77
C TYR A 41 -10.33 0.52 -1.66
N CYS A 42 -10.58 1.66 -1.06
CA CYS A 42 -10.63 2.92 -1.77
C CYS A 42 -9.37 3.74 -1.53
N VAL A 43 -8.70 4.10 -2.61
CA VAL A 43 -7.53 4.99 -2.57
C VAL A 43 -8.01 6.41 -2.79
N ILE A 44 -7.85 7.26 -1.77
CA ILE A 44 -8.19 8.67 -1.88
C ILE A 44 -7.09 9.37 -2.68
N THR A 45 -7.48 10.02 -3.78
CA THR A 45 -6.55 10.79 -4.60
C THR A 45 -5.95 11.93 -3.76
N PRO A 46 -4.61 12.02 -3.63
CA PRO A 46 -3.97 13.12 -2.88
C PRO A 46 -4.28 14.44 -3.58
N THR A 47 -4.83 15.41 -2.85
CA THR A 47 -5.44 16.60 -3.49
C THR A 47 -4.49 17.75 -3.75
N ASP A 48 -3.40 17.96 -3.01
CA ASP A 48 -2.47 19.06 -3.29
C ASP A 48 -1.08 18.74 -2.72
N GLU A 49 -0.02 19.24 -3.35
CA GLU A 49 1.42 19.06 -3.03
C GLU A 49 2.15 17.84 -3.62
N ILE A 50 1.46 16.95 -4.33
CA ILE A 50 2.04 15.71 -4.88
C ILE A 50 1.95 15.69 -6.40
N SER A 51 3.03 15.34 -7.09
CA SER A 51 3.03 15.27 -8.55
C SER A 51 2.18 14.11 -9.06
N ASP A 52 1.52 14.28 -10.21
CA ASP A 52 0.70 13.23 -10.83
C ASP A 52 1.44 11.89 -11.01
N GLU A 53 2.75 11.95 -11.28
CA GLU A 53 3.57 10.74 -11.40
C GLU A 53 3.67 9.99 -10.07
N LYS A 54 3.90 10.72 -8.97
CA LYS A 54 4.00 10.16 -7.63
C LYS A 54 2.64 9.64 -7.15
N THR A 55 1.57 10.37 -7.45
CA THR A 55 0.19 9.92 -7.21
C THR A 55 -0.10 8.60 -7.92
N ARG A 56 0.13 8.52 -9.23
CA ARG A 56 -0.05 7.26 -9.99
C ARG A 56 0.81 6.12 -9.47
N GLN A 57 2.05 6.42 -9.06
CA GLN A 57 2.94 5.42 -8.48
C GLN A 57 2.35 4.86 -7.18
N TRP A 58 1.84 5.72 -6.30
CA TRP A 58 1.27 5.33 -5.01
C TRP A 58 -0.02 4.54 -5.16
N VAL A 59 -0.94 4.99 -6.01
CA VAL A 59 -2.14 4.24 -6.38
C VAL A 59 -1.76 2.84 -6.85
N ARG A 60 -0.83 2.73 -7.81
CA ARG A 60 -0.38 1.43 -8.34
C ARG A 60 0.28 0.55 -7.28
N LEU A 61 1.02 1.15 -6.34
CA LEU A 61 1.61 0.40 -5.23
C LEU A 61 0.53 -0.17 -4.32
N THR A 62 -0.52 0.59 -4.04
CA THR A 62 -1.67 0.10 -3.27
C THR A 62 -2.40 -1.02 -3.99
N GLU A 63 -2.71 -0.84 -5.28
CA GLU A 63 -3.34 -1.88 -6.11
C GLU A 63 -2.57 -3.20 -6.07
N ASN A 64 -1.26 -3.14 -6.32
CA ASN A 64 -0.39 -4.32 -6.28
C ASN A 64 -0.35 -4.96 -4.88
N SER A 65 -0.41 -4.16 -3.82
CA SER A 65 -0.34 -4.65 -2.45
C SER A 65 -1.64 -5.36 -2.05
N VAL A 66 -2.79 -4.79 -2.41
CA VAL A 66 -4.11 -5.42 -2.19
C VAL A 66 -4.19 -6.73 -2.98
N GLN A 67 -3.78 -6.73 -4.25
CA GLN A 67 -3.77 -7.95 -5.07
C GLN A 67 -2.83 -9.04 -4.52
N ALA A 68 -1.66 -8.66 -4.02
CA ALA A 68 -0.73 -9.59 -3.37
C ALA A 68 -1.33 -10.18 -2.09
N TRP A 69 -2.09 -9.38 -1.34
CA TRP A 69 -2.78 -9.83 -0.14
C TRP A 69 -3.92 -10.80 -0.47
N GLU A 70 -4.79 -10.45 -1.41
CA GLU A 70 -5.84 -11.33 -1.95
C GLU A 70 -5.24 -12.68 -2.36
N THR A 71 -4.19 -12.65 -3.18
CA THR A 71 -3.49 -13.85 -3.66
C THR A 71 -2.97 -14.70 -2.49
N SER A 72 -2.41 -14.07 -1.45
CA SER A 72 -1.89 -14.78 -0.28
C SER A 72 -2.99 -15.45 0.53
N LEU A 73 -4.16 -14.81 0.66
CA LEU A 73 -5.31 -15.37 1.36
C LEU A 73 -5.94 -16.54 0.59
N LYS A 74 -6.18 -16.36 -0.71
CA LYS A 74 -6.68 -17.44 -1.59
C LYS A 74 -5.75 -18.65 -1.63
N ASN A 75 -4.44 -18.43 -1.60
CA ASN A 75 -3.47 -19.53 -1.52
C ASN A 75 -3.47 -20.25 -0.16
N ALA A 76 -3.87 -19.56 0.92
CA ALA A 76 -3.92 -20.13 2.26
C ALA A 76 -5.20 -20.97 2.48
N GLU A 77 -6.31 -20.60 1.84
CA GLU A 77 -7.60 -21.29 1.93
C GLU A 77 -8.22 -21.43 0.53
N PHE A 78 -7.93 -22.58 -0.10
CA PHE A 78 -8.40 -22.89 -1.46
C PHE A 78 -9.88 -23.25 -1.54
N GLU A 79 -10.49 -23.66 -0.43
CA GLU A 79 -11.91 -23.98 -0.38
C GLU A 79 -12.70 -22.69 -0.10
N ASN A 80 -13.51 -22.25 -1.06
CA ASN A 80 -14.22 -20.96 -1.05
C ASN A 80 -13.27 -19.75 -1.15
N ASP A 81 -12.40 -19.76 -2.16
CA ASP A 81 -11.44 -18.67 -2.39
C ASP A 81 -12.12 -17.32 -2.72
N ASP A 82 -13.36 -17.37 -3.20
CA ASP A 82 -14.22 -16.24 -3.51
C ASP A 82 -14.52 -15.34 -2.30
N ILE A 83 -14.48 -15.89 -1.07
CA ILE A 83 -14.65 -15.09 0.15
C ILE A 83 -13.49 -14.10 0.38
N TRP A 84 -12.37 -14.32 -0.31
CA TRP A 84 -11.17 -13.51 -0.23
C TRP A 84 -11.03 -12.52 -1.37
N ASP A 85 -12.03 -12.41 -2.27
CA ASP A 85 -12.06 -11.38 -3.30
C ASP A 85 -11.86 -9.98 -2.69
N MET A 86 -11.03 -9.18 -3.33
CA MET A 86 -10.76 -7.79 -2.93
C MET A 86 -10.84 -6.88 -4.15
N TYR A 87 -11.43 -5.71 -3.97
CA TYR A 87 -11.55 -4.70 -5.03
C TYR A 87 -10.79 -3.45 -4.65
N VAL A 88 -10.26 -2.76 -5.67
CA VAL A 88 -9.59 -1.47 -5.50
C VAL A 88 -10.29 -0.43 -6.36
N LYS A 89 -10.55 0.74 -5.78
CA LYS A 89 -11.21 1.87 -6.43
C LYS A 89 -10.47 3.15 -6.07
N GLU A 90 -10.30 4.06 -7.02
CA GLU A 90 -9.85 5.42 -6.72
C GLU A 90 -11.07 6.32 -6.43
N ILE A 91 -10.99 7.12 -5.37
CA ILE A 91 -12.03 8.09 -5.00
C ILE A 91 -11.42 9.49 -4.77
N PRO A 92 -12.16 10.57 -5.08
CA PRO A 92 -11.62 11.93 -4.94
C PRO A 92 -11.62 12.45 -3.49
N THR A 93 -12.46 11.90 -2.61
CA THR A 93 -12.65 12.36 -1.22
C THR A 93 -13.08 11.22 -0.31
N GLU A 94 -12.86 11.35 1.00
CA GLU A 94 -13.35 10.44 2.06
C GLU A 94 -14.89 10.27 2.09
N ASN A 95 -15.35 9.24 2.80
CA ASN A 95 -16.74 8.91 3.10
C ASN A 95 -17.58 8.51 1.88
N ASP A 96 -17.01 7.67 1.01
CA ASP A 96 -17.77 7.03 -0.06
C ASP A 96 -18.40 5.74 0.49
N ASP A 97 -19.74 5.68 0.52
CA ASP A 97 -20.52 4.55 1.05
C ASP A 97 -20.23 3.20 0.36
N SER A 98 -19.52 3.21 -0.78
CA SER A 98 -19.07 1.99 -1.48
C SER A 98 -17.72 1.46 -1.01
N CYS A 99 -17.11 2.08 -0.01
CA CYS A 99 -15.77 1.75 0.50
C CYS A 99 -15.85 1.08 1.86
N ASP A 100 -15.24 -0.10 1.98
CA ASP A 100 -15.07 -0.77 3.27
C ASP A 100 -13.83 -0.26 4.01
N ILE A 101 -12.79 0.08 3.24
CA ILE A 101 -11.49 0.51 3.75
C ILE A 101 -11.02 1.71 2.92
N GLU A 102 -10.73 2.83 3.57
CA GLU A 102 -10.19 4.02 2.92
C GLU A 102 -8.68 4.13 3.18
N ILE A 103 -7.90 4.38 2.13
CA ILE A 103 -6.45 4.55 2.14
C ILE A 103 -6.14 5.97 1.70
N GLU A 104 -5.70 6.77 2.66
CA GLU A 104 -5.31 8.16 2.45
C GLU A 104 -3.78 8.29 2.50
N PHE A 105 -3.20 8.95 1.49
CA PHE A 105 -1.78 9.27 1.51
C PHE A 105 -1.58 10.70 2.01
N LYS A 106 -0.98 10.83 3.19
CA LYS A 106 -0.56 12.13 3.74
C LYS A 106 0.90 12.37 3.44
N ASP A 107 1.25 13.60 3.09
CA ASP A 107 2.67 13.96 3.08
C ASP A 107 3.22 13.81 4.50
N LYS A 108 4.49 13.41 4.60
CA LYS A 108 5.11 13.19 5.90
C LYS A 108 5.06 14.54 6.65
N PRO A 109 4.52 14.62 7.88
CA PRO A 109 4.57 15.86 8.64
C PRO A 109 6.04 16.27 8.72
N GLY A 110 6.34 17.46 8.21
CA GLY A 110 7.68 18.03 8.30
C GLY A 110 8.14 17.94 9.74
N LEU A 111 9.33 17.40 9.98
CA LEU A 111 10.01 17.57 11.26
C LEU A 111 10.33 19.07 11.37
N ALA A 112 9.38 19.84 11.88
CA ALA A 112 9.60 21.21 12.34
C ALA A 112 10.54 21.21 13.56
#